data_AF-A0A1B6F1S7-F1
#
_entry.id   AF-A0A1B6F1S7-F1
#
_cell.length_a   1.000
_cell.length_b   1.000
_cell.length_c   1.000
_cell.angle_alpha   90.00
_cell.angle_beta   90.00
_cell.angle_gamma   90.00
#
_symmetry.space_group_name_H-M   'P 1'
#
loop_
_entity.id
_entity.type
_entity.pdbx_description
1 polymer ?
#
loop_
_entity_poly.entity_id
_entity_poly.type
_entity_poly.pdbx_seq_one_letter_code
_entity_poly.pdbx_strand_id
1 'polypeptide(L)'
;MDNPIQESGLYSHFPNIVGIIFNNWTAMKLAVEHGMAGPPAITQQKLIATVESASALLSSGKADRSNLSHFLADIMDSEFSTVLEDNSSDEVASHLCELYQMFSSGDVQSLVSALESLPCKSPIHLGSPPVLKPSPP
;
A
#
# COMPACT_ATOMS: atom_id res chain seq x y z
N MET A 1 -23.04 -20.64 4.32
CA MET A 1 -21.61 -20.97 4.25
C MET A 1 -21.09 -20.24 3.03
N ASP A 2 -20.75 -18.98 3.24
CA ASP A 2 -20.19 -18.12 2.21
C ASP A 2 -18.85 -18.72 1.78
N ASN A 3 -18.70 -18.93 0.47
CA ASN A 3 -17.56 -19.60 -0.11
C ASN A 3 -16.37 -18.62 -0.05
N PRO A 4 -15.27 -18.91 0.69
CA PRO A 4 -14.13 -18.01 0.82
C PRO A 4 -13.39 -17.73 -0.51
N ILE A 5 -13.83 -18.38 -1.59
CA ILE A 5 -13.29 -18.21 -2.95
C ILE A 5 -13.92 -17.00 -3.68
N GLN A 6 -15.02 -16.42 -3.18
CA GLN A 6 -15.63 -15.24 -3.80
C GLN A 6 -15.02 -13.90 -3.32
N GLU A 7 -14.25 -13.91 -2.22
CA GLU A 7 -13.35 -12.80 -1.85
C GLU A 7 -12.01 -12.83 -2.64
N SER A 8 -11.80 -13.82 -3.52
CA SER A 8 -10.50 -14.14 -4.13
C SER A 8 -10.10 -13.35 -5.38
N GLY A 9 -10.97 -12.50 -5.93
CA GLY A 9 -10.58 -11.63 -7.05
C GLY A 9 -9.71 -10.43 -6.61
N LEU A 10 -9.81 -10.03 -5.34
CA LEU A 10 -9.05 -8.89 -4.85
C LEU A 10 -7.57 -9.23 -4.73
N TYR A 11 -7.26 -10.36 -4.07
CA TYR A 11 -5.89 -10.81 -3.82
C TYR A 11 -5.23 -11.45 -5.04
N SER A 12 -5.96 -11.76 -6.11
CA SER A 12 -5.38 -12.24 -7.38
C SER A 12 -4.64 -11.14 -8.15
N HIS A 13 -4.77 -9.87 -7.73
CA HIS A 13 -4.05 -8.75 -8.31
C HIS A 13 -3.11 -8.14 -7.27
N PHE A 14 -1.81 -8.30 -7.46
CA PHE A 14 -0.80 -7.79 -6.54
C PHE A 14 -0.91 -6.29 -6.21
N PRO A 15 -1.29 -5.38 -7.15
CA PRO A 15 -1.55 -3.98 -6.82
C PRO A 15 -2.60 -3.78 -5.71
N ASN A 16 -3.62 -4.63 -5.62
CA ASN A 16 -4.59 -4.54 -4.54
C ASN A 16 -3.95 -4.88 -3.19
N ILE A 17 -3.07 -5.89 -3.16
CA ILE A 17 -2.31 -6.26 -1.95
C ILE A 17 -1.41 -5.10 -1.50
N VAL A 18 -0.69 -4.48 -2.44
CA VAL A 18 0.12 -3.28 -2.15
C VAL A 18 -0.75 -2.17 -1.56
N GLY A 19 -1.91 -1.91 -2.18
CA GLY A 19 -2.85 -0.92 -1.68
C GLY A 19 -3.40 -1.25 -0.28
N ILE A 20 -3.56 -2.52 0.08
CA ILE A 20 -3.96 -2.94 1.43
C ILE A 20 -2.85 -2.61 2.43
N ILE A 21 -1.59 -2.91 2.10
CA ILE A 21 -0.46 -2.59 2.98
C ILE A 21 -0.35 -1.08 3.20
N PHE A 22 -0.50 -0.28 2.14
CA PHE A 22 -0.52 1.17 2.27
C PHE A 22 -1.70 1.69 3.11
N ASN A 23 -2.85 1.02 3.09
CA ASN A 23 -3.98 1.36 3.96
C ASN A 23 -3.73 1.00 5.45
N ASN A 24 -2.75 0.14 5.72
CA ASN A 24 -2.30 -0.16 7.08
C ASN A 24 -1.06 0.64 7.49
N TRP A 25 -0.42 1.35 6.55
CA TRP A 25 0.72 2.20 6.84
C TRP A 25 0.28 3.57 7.39
N THR A 26 0.58 3.82 8.67
CA THR A 26 0.13 5.02 9.39
C THR A 26 0.60 6.31 8.72
N ALA A 27 1.86 6.40 8.27
CA ALA A 27 2.40 7.60 7.66
C ALA A 27 1.62 8.00 6.40
N MET A 28 1.35 7.04 5.50
CA MET A 28 0.57 7.29 4.28
C MET A 28 -0.87 7.68 4.59
N LYS A 29 -1.53 7.01 5.55
CA LYS A 29 -2.89 7.39 5.95
C LYS A 29 -2.97 8.82 6.48
N LEU A 30 -2.06 9.20 7.37
CA LEU A 30 -2.04 10.56 7.92
C LEU A 30 -1.78 11.58 6.82
N ALA A 31 -0.82 11.33 5.92
CA ALA A 31 -0.54 12.23 4.81
C ALA A 31 -1.77 12.45 3.92
N VAL A 32 -2.51 11.37 3.64
CA VAL A 32 -3.75 11.40 2.86
C VAL A 32 -4.88 12.12 3.61
N GLU A 33 -5.11 11.80 4.89
CA GLU A 33 -6.17 12.40 5.72
C GLU A 33 -5.97 13.90 5.96
N HIS A 34 -4.72 14.34 6.09
CA HIS A 34 -4.34 15.73 6.29
C HIS A 34 -4.17 16.52 4.97
N GLY A 35 -4.47 15.90 3.82
CA GLY A 35 -4.42 16.58 2.52
C GLY A 35 -3.01 16.89 2.01
N MET A 36 -1.98 16.22 2.56
CA MET A 36 -0.59 16.41 2.16
C MET A 36 -0.29 15.88 0.74
N ALA A 37 -1.14 14.97 0.25
CA ALA A 37 -1.14 14.52 -1.14
C ALA A 37 -1.77 15.53 -2.13
N GLY A 38 -2.44 16.58 -1.62
CA GLY A 38 -3.18 17.56 -2.41
C GLY A 38 -4.70 17.34 -2.41
N PRO A 39 -5.43 17.96 -3.36
CA PRO A 39 -6.88 17.82 -3.47
C PRO A 39 -7.30 16.36 -3.73
N PRO A 40 -8.53 15.93 -3.35
CA PRO A 40 -8.93 14.52 -3.39
C PRO A 40 -8.73 13.82 -4.75
N ALA A 41 -9.00 14.51 -5.85
CA ALA A 41 -8.79 13.95 -7.20
C ALA A 41 -7.31 13.69 -7.52
N ILE A 42 -6.41 14.56 -7.04
CA ILE A 42 -4.96 14.41 -7.21
C ILE A 42 -4.43 13.33 -6.26
N THR A 43 -4.90 13.32 -5.01
CA THR A 43 -4.59 12.26 -4.04
C THR A 43 -4.91 10.88 -4.58
N GLN A 44 -6.08 10.72 -5.19
CA GLN A 44 -6.49 9.46 -5.81
C GLN A 44 -5.53 9.02 -6.93
N GLN A 45 -5.11 9.94 -7.80
CA GLN A 45 -4.15 9.65 -8.86
C GLN A 45 -2.79 9.25 -8.30
N LYS A 46 -2.30 9.95 -7.28
CA LYS A 46 -1.04 9.64 -6.61
C LYS A 46 -1.07 8.27 -5.94
N LEU A 47 -2.16 7.91 -5.28
CA LEU A 47 -2.34 6.59 -4.66
C LEU A 47 -2.30 5.47 -5.71
N ILE A 48 -3.01 5.63 -6.83
CA ILE A 48 -2.98 4.66 -7.94
C ILE A 48 -1.56 4.53 -8.49
N ALA A 49 -0.92 5.66 -8.84
CA ALA A 49 0.43 5.66 -9.40
C ALA A 49 1.47 5.05 -8.46
N THR A 50 1.37 5.33 -7.16
CA THR A 50 2.26 4.79 -6.13
C THR A 50 2.12 3.27 -6.02
N VAL A 51 0.87 2.78 -5.99
CA VAL A 51 0.57 1.34 -5.92
C VAL A 51 1.08 0.61 -7.15
N GLU A 52 0.84 1.15 -8.35
CA GLU A 52 1.31 0.58 -9.61
C GLU A 52 2.84 0.56 -9.66
N SER A 53 3.50 1.65 -9.27
CA SER A 53 4.96 1.77 -9.31
C SER A 53 5.65 0.83 -8.32
N ALA A 54 5.14 0.71 -7.09
CA ALA A 54 5.65 -0.25 -6.12
C ALA A 54 5.47 -1.71 -6.62
N SER A 55 4.32 -2.01 -7.20
CA SER A 55 4.04 -3.33 -7.79
C SER A 55 4.96 -3.65 -8.97
N ALA A 56 5.21 -2.66 -9.84
CA ALA A 56 6.12 -2.78 -10.97
C ALA A 56 7.56 -2.99 -10.50
N LEU A 57 7.99 -2.28 -9.45
CA LEU A 57 9.32 -2.42 -8.88
C LEU A 57 9.54 -3.85 -8.36
N LEU A 58 8.59 -4.39 -7.58
CA LEU A 58 8.62 -5.76 -7.07
C LEU A 58 8.63 -6.81 -8.18
N SER A 59 7.78 -6.65 -9.20
CA SER A 59 7.70 -7.59 -10.31
C SER A 59 8.85 -7.53 -11.31
N SER A 60 9.62 -6.44 -11.33
CA SER A 60 10.80 -6.31 -12.19
C SER A 60 11.98 -7.21 -11.81
N GLY A 61 11.94 -7.84 -10.62
CA GLY A 61 13.06 -8.61 -10.06
C GLY A 61 14.26 -7.75 -9.64
N LYS A 62 14.15 -6.42 -9.76
CA LYS A 62 15.17 -5.44 -9.31
C LYS A 62 14.88 -4.89 -7.91
N ALA A 63 13.74 -5.26 -7.32
CA ALA A 63 13.43 -4.89 -5.96
C ALA A 63 14.24 -5.78 -5.00
N ASP A 64 15.29 -5.22 -4.43
CA ASP A 64 15.68 -5.61 -3.09
C ASP A 64 14.91 -4.75 -2.07
N ARG A 65 14.85 -5.21 -0.83
CA ARG A 65 14.16 -4.51 0.26
C ARG A 65 14.63 -3.07 0.42
N SER A 66 15.92 -2.80 0.23
CA SER A 66 16.51 -1.47 0.44
C SER A 66 16.08 -0.49 -0.66
N ASN A 67 16.06 -0.96 -1.91
CA ASN A 67 15.58 -0.19 -3.05
C ASN A 67 14.10 0.15 -2.90
N LEU A 68 13.26 -0.83 -2.52
CA LEU A 68 11.84 -0.57 -2.25
C LEU A 68 11.66 0.41 -1.08
N SER A 69 12.41 0.25 0.01
CA SER A 69 12.36 1.16 1.17
C SER A 69 12.70 2.60 0.77
N HIS A 70 13.80 2.79 0.04
CA HIS A 70 14.21 4.11 -0.44
C HIS A 70 13.17 4.73 -1.37
N PHE A 71 12.64 3.95 -2.32
CA PHE A 71 11.57 4.37 -3.20
C PHE A 71 10.31 4.81 -2.43
N LEU A 72 9.92 4.07 -1.39
CA LEU A 72 8.77 4.43 -0.55
C LEU A 72 9.01 5.73 0.24
N ALA A 73 10.22 5.91 0.78
CA ALA A 73 10.58 7.15 1.48
C ALA A 73 10.57 8.36 0.53
N ASP A 74 11.15 8.22 -0.66
CA ASP A 74 11.18 9.26 -1.68
C ASP A 74 9.77 9.67 -2.11
N ILE A 75 8.88 8.69 -2.32
CA ILE A 75 7.47 8.98 -2.64
C ILE A 75 6.76 9.70 -1.50
N MET A 76 6.98 9.27 -0.25
CA MET A 76 6.34 9.91 0.90
C MET A 76 6.75 11.37 1.01
N ASP A 77 8.02 11.69 0.74
CA ASP A 77 8.50 13.07 0.71
C ASP A 77 7.95 13.83 -0.51
N SER A 78 8.20 13.35 -1.73
CA SER A 78 7.91 14.10 -2.96
C SER A 78 6.43 14.20 -3.30
N GLU A 79 5.67 13.13 -3.10
CA GLU A 79 4.26 13.05 -3.51
C GLU A 79 3.31 13.33 -2.35
N PHE A 80 3.70 12.99 -1.12
CA PHE A 80 2.84 13.09 0.07
C PHE A 80 3.35 14.13 1.09
N SER A 81 4.35 14.94 0.74
CA SER A 81 4.91 16.02 1.59
C SER A 81 5.22 15.55 3.02
N THR A 82 5.66 14.30 3.18
CA THR A 82 5.85 13.62 4.46
C THR A 82 7.24 13.01 4.50
N VAL A 83 8.14 13.65 5.23
CA VAL A 83 9.45 13.08 5.53
C VAL A 83 9.29 12.00 6.61
N LEU A 84 9.76 10.79 6.33
CA LEU A 84 9.77 9.71 7.30
C LEU A 84 11.02 9.81 8.17
N GLU A 85 10.82 9.92 9.49
CA GLU A 85 11.90 9.93 10.48
C GLU A 85 11.98 8.62 11.28
N ASP A 86 11.11 7.66 10.95
CA ASP A 86 11.07 6.32 11.53
C ASP A 86 11.56 5.27 10.51
N ASN A 87 11.62 4.01 10.93
CA ASN A 87 11.99 2.89 10.06
C ASN A 87 10.77 2.30 9.31
N SER A 88 9.66 3.02 9.21
CA SER A 88 8.41 2.43 8.71
C SER A 88 8.46 2.09 7.23
N SER A 89 9.24 2.82 6.42
CA SER A 89 9.49 2.44 5.01
C SER A 89 10.20 1.10 4.89
N ASP A 90 11.16 0.82 5.78
CA ASP A 90 11.90 -0.46 5.79
C ASP A 90 11.04 -1.63 6.23
N GLU A 91 10.13 -1.42 7.17
CA GLU A 91 9.16 -2.41 7.64
C GLU A 91 8.14 -2.72 6.55
N VAL A 92 7.56 -1.70 5.93
CA VAL A 92 6.61 -1.84 4.82
C VAL A 92 7.27 -2.51 3.63
N ALA A 93 8.49 -2.12 3.26
CA ALA A 93 9.22 -2.74 2.17
C ALA A 93 9.50 -4.23 2.45
N SER A 94 9.89 -4.59 3.68
CA SER A 94 10.09 -6.00 4.07
C SER A 94 8.80 -6.79 3.89
N HIS A 95 7.70 -6.25 4.40
CA HIS A 95 6.41 -6.94 4.37
C HIS A 95 5.89 -7.11 2.94
N LEU A 96 6.03 -6.10 2.08
CA LEU A 96 5.68 -6.20 0.67
C LEU A 96 6.52 -7.23 -0.09
N CYS A 97 7.82 -7.33 0.19
CA CYS A 97 8.68 -8.36 -0.38
C CYS A 97 8.24 -9.77 0.03
N GLU A 98 7.90 -9.99 1.30
CA GLU A 98 7.40 -11.29 1.80
C GLU A 98 6.08 -11.68 1.12
N LEU A 99 5.12 -10.75 1.06
CA LEU A 99 3.84 -10.97 0.39
C LEU A 99 4.02 -11.21 -1.12
N TYR A 100 4.96 -10.52 -1.76
CA TYR A 100 5.27 -10.75 -3.16
C TYR A 100 5.86 -12.15 -3.42
N GLN A 101 6.70 -12.66 -2.51
CA GLN A 101 7.22 -14.03 -2.60
C GLN A 101 6.08 -15.06 -2.49
N MET A 102 5.15 -14.89 -1.55
CA MET A 102 3.98 -15.78 -1.43
C MET A 102 3.09 -15.70 -2.68
N PHE A 103 2.83 -14.46 -3.16
CA PHE A 103 2.03 -14.22 -4.35
C PHE A 103 2.64 -14.85 -5.61
N SER A 104 3.93 -14.62 -5.86
CA SER A 104 4.63 -15.10 -7.07
C SER A 104 4.89 -16.61 -7.06
N SER A 105 5.01 -17.23 -5.88
CA SER A 105 5.15 -18.69 -5.73
C SER A 105 3.81 -19.44 -5.81
N GLY A 106 2.68 -18.71 -5.80
CA GLY A 106 1.35 -19.31 -5.79
C GLY A 106 0.93 -19.88 -4.43
N ASP A 107 1.62 -19.50 -3.34
CA ASP A 107 1.22 -19.86 -1.98
C ASP A 107 0.04 -18.97 -1.51
N VAL A 108 -1.12 -19.25 -2.10
CA VAL A 108 -2.36 -18.52 -1.83
C VAL A 108 -2.77 -18.65 -0.36
N GLN A 109 -2.52 -19.80 0.27
CA GLN A 109 -2.96 -20.04 1.64
C GLN A 109 -2.22 -19.16 2.64
N SER A 110 -0.89 -19.09 2.55
CA SER A 110 -0.08 -18.21 3.40
C SER A 110 -0.36 -16.74 3.12
N LEU A 111 -0.51 -16.38 1.84
CA LEU A 111 -0.82 -15.01 1.43
C LEU A 111 -2.15 -14.53 2.02
N VAL A 112 -3.22 -15.32 1.87
CA VAL A 112 -4.54 -15.00 2.44
C VAL A 112 -4.45 -14.93 3.95
N SER A 113 -3.79 -15.89 4.61
CA SER A 113 -3.64 -15.87 6.07
C SER A 113 -2.92 -14.60 6.57
N ALA A 114 -1.90 -14.13 5.86
CA ALA A 114 -1.20 -12.90 6.19
C ALA A 114 -2.12 -11.68 6.04
N LEU A 115 -2.84 -11.57 4.92
CA LEU A 115 -3.74 -10.46 4.65
C LEU A 115 -4.93 -10.41 5.60
N GLU A 116 -5.48 -11.57 5.98
CA GLU A 116 -6.61 -11.66 6.91
C GLU A 116 -6.25 -11.23 8.34
N SER A 117 -4.95 -11.23 8.68
CA SER A 117 -4.46 -10.75 9.97
C SER A 117 -4.38 -9.22 10.07
N LEU A 118 -4.48 -8.51 8.93
CA LEU A 118 -4.36 -7.06 8.89
C LEU A 118 -5.65 -6.38 9.37
N PRO A 119 -5.55 -5.23 10.07
CA PRO A 119 -6.72 -4.46 10.51
C PRO A 119 -7.61 -4.00 9.35
N CYS A 120 -7.00 -3.54 8.25
CA CYS A 120 -7.70 -3.11 7.05
C CYS A 120 -7.40 -4.05 5.89
N LYS A 121 -8.43 -4.46 5.14
CA LYS A 121 -8.35 -5.41 4.01
C LYS A 121 -8.79 -4.79 2.69
N SER A 122 -9.15 -3.50 2.70
CA SER A 122 -9.48 -2.75 1.50
C SER A 122 -8.25 -1.99 0.98
N PRO A 123 -7.99 -1.97 -0.34
CA PRO A 123 -6.89 -1.19 -0.88
C PRO A 123 -7.15 0.31 -0.76
N ILE A 124 -6.12 1.06 -0.37
CA ILE A 124 -6.21 2.52 -0.16
C ILE A 124 -6.65 3.30 -1.43
N HIS A 125 -6.38 2.75 -2.61
CA HIS A 125 -6.66 3.38 -3.91
C HIS A 125 -8.01 2.96 -4.52
N LEU A 126 -8.76 2.03 -3.93
CA LEU A 126 -10.09 1.61 -4.40
C LEU A 126 -11.24 2.17 -3.56
N GLY A 127 -10.94 2.91 -2.48
CA GLY A 127 -11.93 3.55 -1.63
C GLY A 127 -12.48 4.85 -2.22
N SER A 128 -13.59 5.32 -1.64
CA SER A 128 -14.05 6.70 -1.85
C SER A 128 -12.93 7.68 -1.44
N PRO A 129 -12.77 8.81 -2.13
CA PRO A 129 -11.74 9.79 -1.79
C PRO A 129 -11.83 10.14 -0.30
N PRO A 130 -10.69 10.22 0.40
CA PRO A 130 -10.67 10.56 1.82
C PRO A 130 -11.40 11.89 2.01
N VAL A 131 -12.38 11.92 2.91
CA VAL A 131 -13.00 13.17 3.34
C VAL A 131 -11.93 13.92 4.12
N LEU A 132 -11.43 15.01 3.53
CA LEU A 132 -10.47 15.88 4.20
C LEU A 132 -11.06 16.32 5.53
N LYS A 133 -10.40 15.96 6.64
CA LYS A 133 -10.78 16.49 7.94
C LYS A 133 -10.35 17.97 7.94
N PRO A 134 -11.25 18.91 8.27
CA PRO A 134 -10.83 20.30 8.43
C PRO A 134 -9.75 20.36 9.52
N SER A 135 -8.71 21.14 9.28
CA SER A 135 -7.67 21.42 10.27
C SER A 135 -8.34 21.91 11.56
N PRO A 136 -7.94 21.42 12.75
CA PRO A 136 -8.39 22.02 13.99
C PRO A 136 -8.01 23.52 14.00
N PRO A 137 -8.88 24.39 14.55
CA PRO A 137 -8.68 25.84 14.58
C PRO A 137 -7.48 26.27 15.42
#